data_AF-A0A061AQY3-F1
#
_entry.id   AF-A0A061AQY3-F1
#
_cell.length_a   1.000
_cell.length_b   1.000
_cell.length_c   1.000
_cell.angle_alpha   90.00
_cell.angle_beta   90.00
_cell.angle_gamma   90.00
#
_symmetry.space_group_name_H-M   'P 1'
#
loop_
_entity.id
_entity.type
_entity.pdbx_description
1 polymer ?
#
loop_
_entity_poly.entity_id
_entity_poly.type
_entity_poly.pdbx_seq_one_letter_code
_entity_poly.pdbx_strand_id
1 'polypeptide(L)'
;MSQKNLDLQKAEQAMRQAFDLFQLGSSMLQNNSATASGKKIRTKKSHTKSKTIKKPIVTFDSDSSDSDEDTTPEEGFEIDTEETIKVPKTSDKDFYLKYSDDYINFTAQNPTTFHVVSFFSKLLESRGFKYLSEKEDWTDLTPGLYYTTRSGTNLGAFALGEGWKPEYGAGIIGCHCDSLAGKLKPVSKKSKVDGYELLGVAPYAGALSPAWFDRDLGIAGRVLIRVKDDSSATGYKIVPKLIDSSPKPIARISTLAPHFGAAADPPFNPETQAVPVIAFSPGPDAEPTEKEKKSPLLKNHSLELLRYIAELADVGVEELVQLDLDLFDVQRGTLGGLKDDFLYAPRIDDRICSYSAIFALLEFAEKPIPKGSFNQVLLYDNEEIGSLTRQGAKSTLINSITERVISALYEDSESLTKVSFANSIVLSADVTHLLNPTYKGEYLEHHYALPNIGITIALDPNGHMATDSVGLALVEEIARLNDDKLQYFQIKNGARSGGTIGPSISTETGARTIDLGIAQLSMHSIRAATGSKDVGLGVEFFKHFFQDWRGVYDSFGDL
;
A
#
# COMPACT_ATOMS: atom_id res chain seq x y z
N MET A 1 -2.53 -32.50 47.22
CA MET A 1 -2.79 -32.29 45.77
C MET A 1 -1.80 -31.25 45.29
N SER A 2 -1.05 -31.52 44.22
CA SER A 2 0.00 -30.59 43.76
C SER A 2 -0.62 -29.34 43.12
N GLN A 3 0.11 -28.23 43.17
CA GLN A 3 -0.27 -26.93 42.59
C GLN A 3 -0.78 -27.06 41.14
N LYS A 4 -0.21 -28.02 40.39
CA LYS A 4 -0.57 -28.34 39.00
C LYS A 4 -2.01 -28.82 38.84
N ASN A 5 -2.56 -29.55 39.82
CA ASN A 5 -3.96 -30.01 39.78
C ASN A 5 -4.95 -28.89 40.12
N LEU A 6 -4.52 -27.89 40.91
CA LEU A 6 -5.34 -26.73 41.25
C LEU A 6 -5.49 -25.77 40.05
N ASP A 7 -4.43 -25.64 39.24
CA ASP A 7 -4.45 -24.81 38.03
C ASP A 7 -5.26 -25.44 36.90
N LEU A 8 -5.26 -26.78 36.77
CA LEU A 8 -6.11 -27.51 35.83
C LEU A 8 -7.60 -27.36 36.14
N GLN A 9 -7.99 -27.43 37.41
CA GLN A 9 -9.40 -27.22 37.81
C GLN A 9 -9.88 -25.79 37.55
N LYS A 10 -9.01 -24.79 37.74
CA LYS A 10 -9.34 -23.39 37.41
C LYS A 10 -9.49 -23.18 35.90
N ALA A 11 -8.65 -23.82 35.09
CA ALA A 11 -8.74 -23.75 33.63
C ALA A 11 -10.03 -24.41 33.10
N GLU A 12 -10.43 -25.56 33.64
CA GLU A 12 -11.69 -26.22 33.28
C GLU A 12 -12.92 -25.38 33.67
N GLN A 13 -12.87 -24.71 34.83
CA GLN A 13 -13.96 -23.85 35.28
C GLN A 13 -14.11 -22.60 34.41
N ALA A 14 -13.00 -22.01 33.95
CA ALA A 14 -13.01 -20.88 33.04
C ALA A 14 -13.56 -21.26 31.65
N MET A 15 -13.21 -22.44 31.13
CA MET A 15 -13.75 -22.92 29.84
C MET A 15 -15.26 -23.17 29.89
N ARG A 16 -15.79 -23.71 31.00
CA ARG A 16 -17.24 -23.90 31.16
C ARG A 16 -18.00 -22.58 31.20
N GLN A 17 -17.46 -21.58 31.90
CA GLN A 17 -18.08 -20.24 31.95
C GLN A 17 -18.08 -19.56 30.57
N ALA A 18 -17.03 -19.72 29.77
CA ALA A 18 -16.97 -19.20 28.41
C ALA A 18 -18.00 -19.87 27.49
N PHE A 19 -18.22 -21.18 27.66
CA PHE A 19 -19.21 -21.92 26.88
C PHE A 19 -20.65 -21.52 27.20
N ASP A 20 -20.97 -21.28 28.48
CA ASP A 20 -22.31 -20.84 28.91
C ASP A 20 -22.63 -19.41 28.40
N LEU A 21 -21.63 -18.52 28.38
CA LEU A 21 -21.76 -17.17 27.80
C LEU A 21 -22.03 -17.20 26.28
N PHE A 22 -21.43 -18.15 25.57
CA PHE A 22 -21.64 -18.32 24.13
C PHE A 22 -23.06 -18.83 23.80
N GLN A 23 -23.61 -19.74 24.63
CA GLN A 23 -24.98 -20.24 24.47
C GLN A 23 -26.03 -19.14 24.74
N LEU A 24 -25.80 -18.30 25.74
CA LEU A 24 -26.67 -17.14 26.05
C LEU A 24 -26.67 -16.08 24.95
N GLY A 25 -25.54 -15.86 24.27
CA GLY A 25 -25.44 -14.95 23.13
C GLY A 25 -26.24 -15.45 21.92
N SER A 26 -26.23 -16.76 21.68
CA SER A 26 -26.94 -17.38 20.55
C SER A 26 -28.47 -17.35 20.72
N SER A 27 -28.98 -17.47 21.96
CA SER A 27 -30.43 -17.40 22.20
C SER A 27 -31.01 -15.99 22.09
N MET A 28 -30.21 -14.93 22.30
CA MET A 28 -30.68 -13.55 22.14
C MET A 28 -30.84 -13.14 20.67
N LEU A 29 -30.05 -13.71 19.76
CA LEU A 29 -30.09 -13.38 18.33
C LEU A 29 -31.31 -13.96 17.60
N GLN A 30 -31.90 -15.04 18.11
CA GLN A 30 -33.07 -15.67 17.48
C GLN A 30 -34.42 -15.00 17.79
N ASN A 31 -34.50 -14.15 18.82
CA ASN A 31 -35.78 -13.55 19.25
C ASN A 31 -36.14 -12.21 18.59
N ASN A 32 -35.24 -11.61 17.79
CA ASN A 32 -35.46 -10.26 17.23
C ASN A 32 -36.00 -10.24 15.78
N SER A 33 -36.29 -11.38 15.16
CA SER A 33 -36.73 -11.43 13.73
C SER A 33 -38.23 -11.57 13.51
N ALA A 34 -39.08 -11.39 14.54
CA ALA A 34 -40.52 -11.49 14.40
C ALA A 34 -41.23 -10.31 15.06
N THR A 35 -41.50 -9.24 14.31
CA THR A 35 -42.73 -8.43 14.42
C THR A 35 -42.75 -7.25 13.43
N ALA A 36 -43.97 -6.96 12.96
CA ALA A 36 -44.44 -5.71 12.35
C ALA A 36 -44.30 -5.53 10.83
N SER A 37 -45.19 -6.21 10.11
CA SER A 37 -45.82 -5.73 8.88
C SER A 37 -46.86 -4.63 9.19
N GLY A 38 -47.08 -3.66 8.28
CA GLY A 38 -48.35 -2.92 8.27
C GLY A 38 -48.40 -1.48 7.71
N LYS A 39 -48.95 -1.40 6.50
CA LYS A 39 -49.92 -0.39 5.97
C LYS A 39 -49.48 1.00 5.48
N LYS A 40 -49.75 1.18 4.18
CA LYS A 40 -49.92 2.40 3.37
C LYS A 40 -50.96 3.38 3.93
N ILE A 41 -50.69 4.68 3.84
CA ILE A 41 -51.70 5.74 3.68
C ILE A 41 -51.24 6.72 2.58
N ARG A 42 -52.22 7.14 1.77
CA ARG A 42 -52.13 7.93 0.54
C ARG A 42 -52.70 9.32 0.83
N THR A 43 -52.02 10.40 0.44
CA THR A 43 -52.61 11.74 0.33
C THR A 43 -52.16 12.44 -0.96
N LYS A 44 -53.07 13.28 -1.47
CA LYS A 44 -53.18 13.86 -2.82
C LYS A 44 -52.82 15.35 -2.81
N LYS A 45 -52.43 15.84 -4.01
CA LYS A 45 -52.49 17.23 -4.54
C LYS A 45 -51.47 18.22 -3.91
N SER A 46 -50.90 19.20 -4.60
CA SER A 46 -51.42 20.00 -5.72
C SER A 46 -50.28 20.58 -6.60
N HIS A 47 -50.65 20.98 -7.83
CA HIS A 47 -49.83 21.71 -8.79
C HIS A 47 -49.66 23.19 -8.43
N THR A 48 -48.52 23.77 -8.79
CA THR A 48 -48.45 25.14 -9.32
C THR A 48 -47.28 25.27 -10.31
N LYS A 49 -47.58 25.87 -11.46
CA LYS A 49 -46.67 26.19 -12.57
C LYS A 49 -46.10 27.61 -12.37
N SER A 50 -44.83 27.83 -12.73
CA SER A 50 -44.31 29.11 -13.25
C SER A 50 -42.98 28.83 -13.97
N LYS A 51 -42.96 28.75 -15.32
CA LYS A 51 -42.58 29.80 -16.29
C LYS A 51 -41.15 30.37 -16.14
N THR A 52 -40.25 29.71 -16.86
CA THR A 52 -39.23 30.21 -17.81
C THR A 52 -38.81 31.68 -17.78
N ILE A 53 -37.49 31.95 -17.66
CA ILE A 53 -36.76 32.99 -18.42
C ILE A 53 -35.36 32.43 -18.78
N LYS A 54 -34.97 32.59 -20.05
CA LYS A 54 -33.67 32.21 -20.65
C LYS A 54 -32.76 33.44 -20.83
N LYS A 55 -31.45 33.14 -20.96
CA LYS A 55 -30.35 33.85 -21.67
C LYS A 55 -29.44 34.75 -20.81
N PRO A 56 -28.17 35.00 -21.24
CA PRO A 56 -27.24 34.10 -21.96
C PRO A 56 -25.78 34.19 -21.44
N ILE A 57 -24.98 33.29 -22.01
CA ILE A 57 -23.51 33.17 -22.03
C ILE A 57 -22.83 34.46 -22.51
N VAL A 58 -21.67 34.79 -21.93
CA VAL A 58 -20.64 35.64 -22.55
C VAL A 58 -19.26 35.00 -22.31
N THR A 59 -18.62 34.64 -23.42
CA THR A 59 -17.21 34.31 -23.60
C THR A 59 -16.38 35.58 -23.71
N PHE A 60 -15.12 35.56 -23.26
CA PHE A 60 -14.11 36.52 -23.71
C PHE A 60 -12.81 35.78 -24.01
N ASP A 61 -12.30 36.07 -25.20
CA ASP A 61 -11.01 35.71 -25.74
C ASP A 61 -10.40 37.01 -26.32
N SER A 62 -9.10 36.97 -26.66
CA SER A 62 -8.27 37.95 -27.38
C SER A 62 -7.41 38.94 -26.58
N ASP A 63 -6.11 38.64 -26.58
CA ASP A 63 -5.01 39.31 -27.32
C ASP A 63 -4.66 40.80 -27.15
N SER A 64 -3.35 41.02 -27.40
CA SER A 64 -2.57 42.25 -27.69
C SER A 64 -2.09 43.06 -26.47
N SER A 65 -0.94 43.74 -26.47
CA SER A 65 0.34 43.75 -27.20
C SER A 65 1.22 44.82 -26.50
N ASP A 66 2.47 45.01 -26.97
CA ASP A 66 3.41 46.12 -26.70
C ASP A 66 4.44 45.83 -25.59
N SER A 67 5.69 45.43 -25.91
CA SER A 67 6.84 46.14 -26.53
C SER A 67 7.65 46.96 -25.51
N ASP A 68 8.91 46.57 -25.28
CA ASP A 68 10.09 47.37 -25.63
C ASP A 68 11.40 46.67 -25.20
N GLU A 69 12.42 46.96 -26.01
CA GLU A 69 13.77 46.39 -26.14
C GLU A 69 14.68 46.57 -24.90
N ASP A 70 15.69 45.71 -24.70
CA ASP A 70 17.10 46.06 -25.04
C ASP A 70 18.14 44.97 -24.66
N THR A 71 19.14 44.82 -25.53
CA THR A 71 20.49 44.20 -25.42
C THR A 71 20.70 42.69 -25.26
N THR A 72 21.22 42.09 -26.35
CA THR A 72 22.03 40.85 -26.40
C THR A 72 23.50 41.11 -26.00
N PRO A 73 24.28 40.04 -25.74
CA PRO A 73 25.18 39.59 -26.80
C PRO A 73 25.14 38.07 -27.05
N GLU A 74 25.30 37.74 -28.33
CA GLU A 74 25.33 36.42 -28.95
C GLU A 74 26.62 35.65 -28.63
N GLU A 75 26.49 34.37 -28.28
CA GLU A 75 27.49 33.34 -28.61
C GLU A 75 26.79 32.33 -29.53
N GLY A 76 27.29 32.23 -30.76
CA GLY A 76 26.71 31.40 -31.81
C GLY A 76 26.95 29.91 -31.63
N PHE A 77 25.93 29.12 -31.91
CA PHE A 77 26.04 27.68 -32.16
C PHE A 77 25.56 27.38 -33.58
N GLU A 78 26.49 26.97 -34.44
CA GLU A 78 26.19 26.35 -35.72
C GLU A 78 25.57 24.96 -35.48
N ILE A 79 24.45 24.67 -36.14
CA ILE A 79 23.83 23.34 -36.15
C ILE A 79 24.29 22.66 -37.43
N ASP A 80 25.21 21.70 -37.28
CA ASP A 80 25.55 20.76 -38.34
C ASP A 80 24.52 19.62 -38.33
N THR A 81 23.86 19.43 -39.46
CA THR A 81 22.83 18.40 -39.65
C THR A 81 23.46 17.12 -40.18
N GLU A 82 23.11 15.99 -39.56
CA GLU A 82 23.45 14.60 -39.88
C GLU A 82 24.60 13.96 -39.07
N GLU A 83 24.33 13.66 -37.79
CA GLU A 83 24.91 12.48 -37.14
C GLU A 83 23.83 11.67 -36.43
N THR A 84 23.81 10.36 -36.71
CA THR A 84 22.95 9.38 -36.06
C THR A 84 23.34 9.29 -34.58
N ILE A 85 22.54 9.89 -33.70
CA ILE A 85 22.71 9.80 -32.25
C ILE A 85 22.56 8.32 -31.84
N LYS A 86 23.69 7.64 -31.63
CA LYS A 86 23.71 6.39 -30.88
C LYS A 86 23.38 6.73 -29.43
N VAL A 87 22.21 6.31 -28.98
CA VAL A 87 21.85 6.33 -27.55
C VAL A 87 22.95 5.61 -26.78
N PRO A 88 23.64 6.25 -25.82
CA PRO A 88 24.66 5.59 -25.03
C PRO A 88 24.01 4.43 -24.26
N LYS A 89 24.61 3.24 -24.30
CA LYS A 89 24.29 2.20 -23.32
C LYS A 89 24.66 2.77 -21.96
N THR A 90 23.67 3.11 -21.14
CA THR A 90 23.85 3.37 -19.71
C THR A 90 24.64 2.20 -19.12
N SER A 91 25.68 2.49 -18.36
CA SER A 91 26.43 1.39 -17.72
C SER A 91 25.50 0.66 -16.74
N ASP A 92 25.69 -0.64 -16.53
CA ASP A 92 24.84 -1.43 -15.62
C ASP A 92 24.79 -0.81 -14.21
N LYS A 93 25.88 -0.16 -13.77
CA LYS A 93 25.90 0.60 -12.51
C LYS A 93 24.93 1.78 -12.49
N ASP A 94 24.79 2.50 -13.60
CA ASP A 94 23.89 3.64 -13.70
C ASP A 94 22.43 3.20 -13.67
N PHE A 95 22.12 2.01 -14.22
CA PHE A 95 20.78 1.43 -14.21
C PHE A 95 20.29 1.13 -12.78
N TYR A 96 21.06 0.37 -12.00
CA TYR A 96 20.62 -0.04 -10.66
C TYR A 96 20.52 1.14 -9.69
N LEU A 97 21.47 2.08 -9.74
CA LEU A 97 21.48 3.24 -8.86
C LEU A 97 20.34 4.22 -9.19
N LYS A 98 19.98 4.37 -10.48
CA LYS A 98 18.82 5.16 -10.87
C LYS A 98 17.53 4.63 -10.23
N TYR A 99 17.33 3.31 -10.23
CA TYR A 99 16.16 2.70 -9.59
C TYR A 99 16.10 2.98 -8.08
N SER A 100 17.25 2.95 -7.41
CA SER A 100 17.37 3.31 -6.00
C SER A 100 17.07 4.78 -5.72
N ASP A 101 17.58 5.70 -6.55
CA ASP A 101 17.29 7.14 -6.44
C ASP A 101 15.80 7.44 -6.68
N ASP A 102 15.21 6.82 -7.70
CA ASP A 102 13.78 6.93 -8.01
C ASP A 102 12.92 6.37 -6.85
N TYR A 103 13.35 5.25 -6.24
CA TYR A 103 12.69 4.69 -5.05
C TYR A 103 12.82 5.58 -3.81
N ILE A 104 13.96 6.23 -3.59
CA ILE A 104 14.14 7.22 -2.52
C ILE A 104 13.19 8.41 -2.73
N ASN A 105 13.01 8.87 -3.98
CA ASN A 105 12.04 9.90 -4.31
C ASN A 105 10.61 9.45 -4.04
N PHE A 106 10.26 8.26 -4.52
CA PHE A 106 8.94 7.65 -4.33
C PHE A 106 8.58 7.53 -2.85
N THR A 107 9.46 6.97 -2.02
CA THR A 107 9.19 6.79 -0.58
C THR A 107 9.04 8.12 0.17
N ALA A 108 9.77 9.15 -0.25
CA ALA A 108 9.68 10.49 0.34
C ALA A 108 8.39 11.22 -0.02
N GLN A 109 7.88 11.06 -1.25
CA GLN A 109 6.69 11.75 -1.75
C GLN A 109 5.39 10.98 -1.46
N ASN A 110 5.48 9.71 -1.08
CA ASN A 110 4.32 8.84 -0.89
C ASN A 110 4.32 8.22 0.52
N PRO A 111 4.06 9.02 1.57
CA PRO A 111 4.22 8.57 2.95
C PRO A 111 3.17 7.52 3.38
N THR A 112 1.96 7.55 2.82
CA THR A 112 0.87 6.62 3.20
C THR A 112 0.44 5.72 2.05
N THR A 113 -0.25 4.62 2.37
CA THR A 113 -0.82 3.68 1.37
C THR A 113 -1.69 4.39 0.32
N PHE A 114 -2.45 5.42 0.75
CA PHE A 114 -3.23 6.25 -0.17
C PHE A 114 -2.38 6.99 -1.21
N HIS A 115 -1.24 7.54 -0.78
CA HIS A 115 -0.32 8.22 -1.68
C HIS A 115 0.34 7.23 -2.63
N VAL A 116 0.74 6.06 -2.13
CA VAL A 116 1.33 4.97 -2.93
C VAL A 116 0.38 4.54 -4.06
N VAL A 117 -0.88 4.24 -3.74
CA VAL A 117 -1.89 3.88 -4.75
C VAL A 117 -2.19 5.03 -5.70
N SER A 118 -2.25 6.28 -5.21
CA SER A 118 -2.44 7.44 -6.08
C SER A 118 -1.28 7.66 -7.04
N PHE A 119 -0.03 7.47 -6.57
CA PHE A 119 1.17 7.55 -7.39
C PHE A 119 1.16 6.50 -8.49
N PHE A 120 0.95 5.23 -8.14
CA PHE A 120 0.93 4.17 -9.14
C PHE A 120 -0.24 4.30 -10.11
N SER A 121 -1.42 4.76 -9.65
CA SER A 121 -2.55 5.05 -10.55
C SER A 121 -2.17 6.08 -11.61
N LYS A 122 -1.59 7.22 -11.21
CA LYS A 122 -1.15 8.28 -12.13
C LYS A 122 -0.03 7.80 -13.05
N LEU A 123 0.91 7.01 -12.52
CA LEU A 123 2.01 6.45 -13.29
C LEU A 123 1.47 5.49 -14.37
N LEU A 124 0.56 4.58 -14.01
CA LEU A 124 -0.09 3.64 -14.93
C LEU A 124 -0.87 4.38 -16.03
N GLU A 125 -1.68 5.39 -15.66
CA GLU A 125 -2.40 6.23 -16.62
C GLU A 125 -1.44 6.92 -17.60
N SER A 126 -0.32 7.48 -17.10
CA SER A 126 0.71 8.11 -17.93
C SER A 126 1.39 7.15 -18.90
N ARG A 127 1.30 5.84 -18.65
CA ARG A 127 1.84 4.75 -19.47
C ARG A 127 0.76 4.02 -20.28
N GLY A 128 -0.44 4.61 -20.40
CA GLY A 128 -1.50 4.12 -21.27
C GLY A 128 -2.42 3.06 -20.65
N PHE A 129 -2.31 2.79 -19.34
CA PHE A 129 -3.27 1.93 -18.66
C PHE A 129 -4.60 2.65 -18.49
N LYS A 130 -5.71 1.97 -18.78
CA LYS A 130 -7.06 2.47 -18.59
C LYS A 130 -7.59 2.10 -17.21
N TYR A 131 -8.04 3.09 -16.45
CA TYR A 131 -8.77 2.85 -15.20
C TYR A 131 -10.10 2.15 -15.46
N LEU A 132 -10.37 1.09 -14.70
CA LEU A 132 -11.64 0.37 -14.66
C LEU A 132 -12.23 0.49 -13.26
N SER A 133 -13.41 1.10 -13.15
CA SER A 133 -14.12 1.18 -11.87
C SER A 133 -14.65 -0.20 -11.47
N GLU A 134 -14.41 -0.64 -10.23
CA GLU A 134 -15.02 -1.87 -9.72
C GLU A 134 -16.56 -1.79 -9.66
N LYS A 135 -17.12 -0.57 -9.68
CA LYS A 135 -18.57 -0.31 -9.58
C LYS A 135 -19.30 -0.37 -10.91
N GLU A 136 -18.58 -0.43 -12.02
CA GLU A 136 -19.13 -0.53 -13.37
C GLU A 136 -19.00 -1.96 -13.87
N ASP A 137 -19.68 -2.33 -14.96
CA ASP A 137 -19.48 -3.61 -15.63
C ASP A 137 -18.25 -3.55 -16.56
N TRP A 138 -17.55 -4.68 -16.76
CA TRP A 138 -16.38 -4.79 -17.64
C TRP A 138 -16.65 -5.63 -18.90
N THR A 139 -17.92 -5.83 -19.29
CA THR A 139 -18.29 -6.65 -20.46
C THR A 139 -17.61 -6.26 -21.77
N ASP A 140 -17.23 -5.00 -21.94
CA ASP A 140 -16.60 -4.48 -23.18
C ASP A 140 -15.05 -4.52 -23.12
N LEU A 141 -14.47 -5.34 -22.24
CA LEU A 141 -13.03 -5.46 -22.07
C LEU A 141 -12.39 -6.14 -23.29
N THR A 142 -11.30 -5.56 -23.78
CA THR A 142 -10.54 -6.03 -24.94
C THR A 142 -9.07 -6.20 -24.56
N PRO A 143 -8.21 -6.80 -25.40
CA PRO A 143 -6.78 -6.81 -25.15
C PRO A 143 -6.24 -5.38 -24.94
N GLY A 144 -5.40 -5.19 -23.92
CA GLY A 144 -4.93 -3.87 -23.53
C GLY A 144 -4.34 -3.80 -22.12
N LEU A 145 -4.08 -2.58 -21.69
CA LEU A 145 -3.50 -2.26 -20.38
C LEU A 145 -4.57 -1.64 -19.48
N TYR A 146 -4.77 -2.19 -18.30
CA TYR A 146 -5.85 -1.78 -17.41
C TYR A 146 -5.43 -1.79 -15.95
N TYR A 147 -6.09 -0.99 -15.14
CA TYR A 147 -5.97 -1.11 -13.70
C TYR A 147 -7.27 -0.74 -12.99
N THR A 148 -7.45 -1.24 -11.77
CA THR A 148 -8.55 -0.89 -10.89
C THR A 148 -8.02 -0.55 -9.50
N THR A 149 -8.85 0.11 -8.70
CA THR A 149 -8.54 0.34 -7.29
C THR A 149 -9.76 0.04 -6.41
N ARG A 150 -9.47 -0.46 -5.22
CA ARG A 150 -10.42 -0.68 -4.14
C ARG A 150 -10.01 0.16 -2.94
N SER A 151 -10.96 0.87 -2.34
CA SER A 151 -10.74 1.74 -1.14
C SER A 151 -9.80 2.94 -1.32
N GLY A 152 -9.09 3.05 -2.45
CA GLY A 152 -7.93 3.91 -2.62
C GLY A 152 -6.66 3.40 -1.94
N THR A 153 -6.62 2.13 -1.49
CA THR A 153 -5.45 1.51 -0.83
C THR A 153 -5.08 0.15 -1.40
N ASN A 154 -5.92 -0.44 -2.26
CA ASN A 154 -5.64 -1.68 -2.94
C ASN A 154 -5.77 -1.46 -4.45
N LEU A 155 -4.77 -1.92 -5.21
CA LEU A 155 -4.64 -1.67 -6.65
C LEU A 155 -4.38 -2.99 -7.37
N GLY A 156 -5.02 -3.19 -8.52
CA GLY A 156 -4.69 -4.28 -9.42
C GLY A 156 -4.45 -3.73 -10.83
N ALA A 157 -3.25 -3.92 -11.36
CA ALA A 157 -2.87 -3.55 -12.71
C ALA A 157 -2.65 -4.81 -13.54
N PHE A 158 -3.06 -4.82 -14.80
CA PHE A 158 -2.90 -5.97 -15.67
C PHE A 158 -2.72 -5.61 -17.14
N ALA A 159 -1.95 -6.46 -17.82
CA ALA A 159 -1.73 -6.44 -19.25
C ALA A 159 -2.34 -7.69 -19.88
N LEU A 160 -3.28 -7.49 -20.81
CA LEU A 160 -4.01 -8.57 -21.49
C LEU A 160 -3.63 -8.59 -22.98
N GLY A 161 -3.00 -9.67 -23.41
CA GLY A 161 -2.57 -9.90 -24.78
C GLY A 161 -3.69 -10.39 -25.69
N GLU A 162 -3.55 -10.09 -26.97
CA GLU A 162 -4.49 -10.57 -27.99
C GLU A 162 -4.51 -12.11 -28.04
N GLY A 163 -5.70 -12.69 -28.03
CA GLY A 163 -5.88 -14.14 -28.13
C GLY A 163 -5.52 -14.93 -26.86
N TRP A 164 -5.42 -14.26 -25.70
CA TRP A 164 -5.36 -14.95 -24.41
C TRP A 164 -6.53 -15.93 -24.24
N LYS A 165 -6.27 -17.04 -23.53
CA LYS A 165 -7.25 -18.05 -23.17
C LYS A 165 -7.02 -18.53 -21.74
N PRO A 166 -8.05 -19.02 -21.03
CA PRO A 166 -7.91 -19.55 -19.68
C PRO A 166 -6.83 -20.63 -19.56
N GLU A 167 -6.62 -21.48 -20.57
CA GLU A 167 -5.61 -22.54 -20.54
C GLU A 167 -4.16 -21.99 -20.53
N TYR A 168 -3.96 -20.73 -20.91
CA TYR A 168 -2.64 -20.09 -20.80
C TYR A 168 -2.35 -19.59 -19.38
N GLY A 169 -3.38 -19.49 -18.53
CA GLY A 169 -3.28 -18.98 -17.17
C GLY A 169 -2.85 -17.51 -17.12
N ALA A 170 -2.39 -17.08 -15.95
CA ALA A 170 -1.89 -15.74 -15.71
C ALA A 170 -0.57 -15.75 -14.92
N GLY A 171 0.32 -14.81 -15.26
CA GLY A 171 1.53 -14.53 -14.50
C GLY A 171 1.24 -13.38 -13.54
N ILE A 172 1.22 -13.67 -12.24
CA ILE A 172 0.73 -12.72 -11.24
C ILE A 172 1.84 -12.41 -10.25
N ILE A 173 2.04 -11.14 -9.93
CA ILE A 173 2.84 -10.72 -8.78
C ILE A 173 1.90 -10.06 -7.77
N GLY A 174 1.81 -10.61 -6.58
CA GLY A 174 1.12 -10.00 -5.44
C GLY A 174 2.14 -9.41 -4.47
N CYS A 175 1.94 -8.15 -4.07
CA CYS A 175 2.71 -7.46 -3.03
C CYS A 175 1.74 -6.80 -2.03
N HIS A 176 2.26 -6.25 -0.94
CA HIS A 176 1.50 -5.30 -0.14
C HIS A 176 2.16 -3.92 -0.09
N CYS A 177 1.35 -2.88 0.08
CA CYS A 177 1.80 -1.49 0.00
C CYS A 177 1.48 -0.66 1.25
N ASP A 178 0.86 -1.29 2.25
CA ASP A 178 0.82 -0.79 3.61
C ASP A 178 2.16 -0.97 4.33
N SER A 179 2.35 -0.19 5.39
CA SER A 179 3.53 -0.23 6.24
C SER A 179 3.15 0.24 7.63
N LEU A 180 3.97 -0.10 8.63
CA LEU A 180 3.83 0.40 10.00
C LEU A 180 3.68 1.94 10.05
N ALA A 181 2.71 2.40 10.83
CA ALA A 181 2.35 3.82 10.97
C ALA A 181 1.77 4.15 12.35
N GLY A 182 1.90 5.40 12.79
CA GLY A 182 1.12 5.92 13.92
C GLY A 182 -0.23 6.46 13.46
N LYS A 183 -1.31 5.68 13.54
CA LYS A 183 -2.64 6.09 13.05
C LYS A 183 -3.27 7.12 13.98
N LEU A 184 -3.79 8.22 13.42
CA LEU A 184 -4.57 9.20 14.17
C LEU A 184 -5.83 8.54 14.73
N LYS A 185 -6.08 8.64 16.05
CA LYS A 185 -7.30 8.09 16.66
C LYS A 185 -8.55 8.85 16.17
N PRO A 186 -9.73 8.20 16.09
CA PRO A 186 -10.99 8.87 15.74
C PRO A 186 -11.33 10.07 16.63
N VAL A 187 -10.87 10.04 17.89
CA VAL A 187 -10.81 11.18 18.79
C VAL A 187 -9.34 11.34 19.19
N SER A 188 -8.64 12.23 18.50
CA SER A 188 -7.21 12.47 18.73
C SER A 188 -6.94 13.59 19.72
N LYS A 189 -7.97 14.37 20.10
CA LYS A 189 -7.84 15.42 21.10
C LYS A 189 -7.42 14.81 22.44
N LYS A 190 -6.34 15.33 23.01
CA LYS A 190 -5.90 15.04 24.38
C LYS A 190 -5.92 16.34 25.20
N SER A 191 -6.06 16.22 26.51
CA SER A 191 -5.87 17.35 27.41
C SER A 191 -4.42 17.83 27.33
N LYS A 192 -4.22 19.15 27.35
CA LYS A 192 -2.87 19.73 27.47
C LYS A 192 -2.24 19.33 28.79
N VAL A 193 -0.93 19.14 28.78
CA VAL A 193 -0.12 18.92 29.99
C VAL A 193 0.81 20.11 30.13
N ASP A 194 0.50 21.02 31.05
CA ASP A 194 1.34 22.21 31.33
C ASP A 194 1.72 23.02 30.08
N GLY A 195 0.78 23.18 29.15
CA GLY A 195 0.97 23.90 27.88
C GLY A 195 1.41 23.03 26.69
N TYR A 196 1.86 21.79 26.93
CA TYR A 196 2.16 20.83 25.86
C TYR A 196 0.88 20.30 25.23
N GLU A 197 0.82 20.35 23.90
CA GLU A 197 -0.25 19.75 23.11
C GLU A 197 0.14 18.36 22.66
N LEU A 198 -0.67 17.38 23.06
CA LEU A 198 -0.44 15.96 22.79
C LEU A 198 -1.42 15.46 21.73
N LEU A 199 -0.98 14.47 20.94
CA LEU A 199 -1.79 13.88 19.89
C LEU A 199 -2.18 12.44 20.21
N GLY A 200 -3.48 12.14 20.16
CA GLY A 200 -4.00 10.79 20.30
C GLY A 200 -3.75 9.96 19.04
N VAL A 201 -2.81 9.02 19.12
CA VAL A 201 -2.51 8.06 18.05
C VAL A 201 -2.62 6.61 18.55
N ALA A 202 -2.70 5.66 17.62
CA ALA A 202 -2.65 4.23 17.86
C ALA A 202 -1.57 3.60 16.95
N PRO A 203 -0.86 2.56 17.41
CA PRO A 203 0.07 1.85 16.54
C PRO A 203 -0.70 1.04 15.50
N TYR A 204 -0.29 1.16 14.23
CA TYR A 204 -0.63 0.21 13.19
C TYR A 204 0.47 -0.86 13.14
N ALA A 205 0.08 -2.12 13.35
CA ALA A 205 0.99 -3.23 13.56
C ALA A 205 2.04 -2.93 14.67
N GLY A 206 3.33 -3.13 14.39
CA GLY A 206 4.42 -2.93 15.36
C GLY A 206 4.90 -1.49 15.56
N ALA A 207 4.15 -0.48 15.07
CA ALA A 207 4.54 0.93 15.20
C ALA A 207 4.59 1.41 16.66
N LEU A 208 5.11 2.63 16.87
CA LEU A 208 5.32 3.23 18.21
C LEU A 208 6.28 2.42 19.11
N SER A 209 7.11 1.56 18.50
CA SER A 209 8.20 0.85 19.17
C SER A 209 9.32 1.83 19.57
N PRO A 210 10.33 1.40 20.36
CA PRO A 210 11.44 2.28 20.72
C PRO A 210 12.15 2.97 19.54
N ALA A 211 12.14 2.37 18.34
CA ALA A 211 12.72 2.98 17.13
C ALA A 211 11.99 4.25 16.65
N TRP A 212 10.72 4.44 17.05
CA TRP A 212 9.87 5.59 16.72
C TRP A 212 10.10 6.79 17.65
N PHE A 213 10.76 6.58 18.79
CA PHE A 213 11.10 7.68 19.69
C PHE A 213 12.23 8.51 19.09
N ASP A 214 12.20 9.80 19.41
CA ASP A 214 13.14 10.82 18.96
C ASP A 214 13.23 10.99 17.44
N ARG A 215 12.15 10.64 16.72
CA ARG A 215 12.00 10.82 15.27
C ARG A 215 11.20 12.05 14.91
N ASP A 216 11.52 12.63 13.76
CA ASP A 216 10.80 13.73 13.15
C ASP A 216 9.59 13.17 12.40
N LEU A 217 8.39 13.37 12.95
CA LEU A 217 7.17 12.75 12.44
C LEU A 217 6.27 13.77 11.72
N GLY A 218 5.97 13.49 10.46
CA GLY A 218 4.97 14.20 9.65
C GLY A 218 3.58 13.60 9.85
N ILE A 219 2.55 14.27 9.33
CA ILE A 219 1.18 13.76 9.22
C ILE A 219 0.74 13.79 7.76
N ALA A 220 0.18 12.68 7.28
CA ALA A 220 -0.29 12.56 5.91
C ALA A 220 -1.44 11.57 5.84
N GLY A 221 -2.22 11.61 4.75
CA GLY A 221 -3.23 10.61 4.48
C GLY A 221 -4.44 11.18 3.76
N ARG A 222 -5.59 10.54 3.94
CA ARG A 222 -6.83 10.91 3.27
C ARG A 222 -7.71 11.75 4.18
N VAL A 223 -8.19 12.86 3.65
CA VAL A 223 -9.29 13.65 4.23
C VAL A 223 -10.52 13.51 3.35
N LEU A 224 -11.67 13.26 3.95
CA LEU A 224 -12.96 13.30 3.25
C LEU A 224 -13.55 14.69 3.41
N ILE A 225 -13.84 15.35 2.30
CA ILE A 225 -14.37 16.71 2.28
C ILE A 225 -15.74 16.77 1.60
N ARG A 226 -16.58 17.71 2.01
CA ARG A 226 -17.79 18.08 1.28
C ARG A 226 -17.42 19.07 0.18
N VAL A 227 -17.83 18.76 -1.03
CA VAL A 227 -17.80 19.69 -2.16
C VAL A 227 -19.23 19.94 -2.61
N LYS A 228 -19.59 21.21 -2.80
CA LYS A 228 -20.91 21.58 -3.28
C LYS A 228 -21.23 20.87 -4.59
N ASP A 229 -22.43 20.30 -4.66
CA ASP A 229 -22.93 19.60 -5.85
C ASP A 229 -24.45 19.77 -5.91
N ASP A 230 -24.90 20.71 -6.74
CA ASP A 230 -26.31 21.05 -6.91
C ASP A 230 -27.11 19.90 -7.57
N SER A 231 -26.43 18.90 -8.15
CA SER A 231 -27.07 17.70 -8.71
C SER A 231 -27.29 16.58 -7.68
N SER A 232 -26.64 16.66 -6.51
CA SER A 232 -26.78 15.70 -5.43
C SER A 232 -28.03 15.97 -4.58
N ALA A 233 -28.72 14.92 -4.13
CA ALA A 233 -29.88 15.02 -3.25
C ALA A 233 -29.58 15.71 -1.91
N THR A 234 -28.31 15.73 -1.47
CA THR A 234 -27.86 16.39 -0.24
C THR A 234 -27.29 17.78 -0.48
N GLY A 235 -27.21 18.24 -1.75
CA GLY A 235 -26.58 19.52 -2.15
C GLY A 235 -25.05 19.51 -2.13
N TYR A 236 -24.45 18.35 -1.86
CA TYR A 236 -22.99 18.14 -1.86
C TYR A 236 -22.64 16.70 -2.22
N LYS A 237 -21.38 16.49 -2.61
CA LYS A 237 -20.73 15.19 -2.72
C LYS A 237 -19.58 15.09 -1.73
N ILE A 238 -19.24 13.87 -1.32
CA ILE A 238 -18.04 13.60 -0.52
C ILE A 238 -16.93 13.17 -1.46
N VAL A 239 -15.79 13.85 -1.39
CA VAL A 239 -14.60 13.49 -2.17
C VAL A 239 -13.39 13.30 -1.25
N PRO A 240 -12.50 12.36 -1.58
CA PRO A 240 -11.22 12.25 -0.89
C PRO A 240 -10.25 13.33 -1.41
N LYS A 241 -9.47 13.93 -0.52
CA LYS A 241 -8.26 14.69 -0.83
C LYS A 241 -7.10 14.10 -0.04
N LEU A 242 -5.92 14.05 -0.65
CA LEU A 242 -4.71 13.61 0.04
C LEU A 242 -3.95 14.84 0.54
N ILE A 243 -3.43 14.73 1.76
CA ILE A 243 -2.57 15.74 2.38
C ILE A 243 -1.25 15.10 2.82
N ASP A 244 -0.20 15.91 2.82
CA ASP A 244 1.11 15.55 3.34
C ASP A 244 1.76 16.80 3.95
N SER A 245 2.26 16.70 5.18
CA SER A 245 3.00 17.77 5.84
C SER A 245 4.47 17.88 5.43
N SER A 246 5.01 16.87 4.74
CA SER A 246 6.44 16.82 4.39
C SER A 246 6.88 18.09 3.66
N PRO A 247 8.07 18.66 3.96
CA PRO A 247 9.10 18.12 4.86
C PRO A 247 8.93 18.51 6.34
N LYS A 248 7.82 19.17 6.73
CA LYS A 248 7.61 19.65 8.10
C LYS A 248 7.22 18.50 9.05
N PRO A 249 8.03 18.17 10.07
CA PRO A 249 7.62 17.24 11.12
C PRO A 249 6.74 17.98 12.12
N ILE A 250 5.47 17.61 12.18
CA ILE A 250 4.52 18.25 13.10
C ILE A 250 4.51 17.58 14.48
N ALA A 251 5.13 16.42 14.61
CA ALA A 251 5.05 15.59 15.80
C ALA A 251 6.41 14.98 16.14
N ARG A 252 6.63 14.76 17.44
CA ARG A 252 7.79 14.01 17.95
C ARG A 252 7.39 13.25 19.22
N ILE A 253 7.84 12.00 19.34
CA ILE A 253 7.73 11.22 20.57
C ILE A 253 9.07 11.30 21.27
N SER A 254 9.15 11.90 22.46
CA SER A 254 10.43 12.15 23.13
C SER A 254 10.78 11.05 24.14
N THR A 255 12.01 10.54 24.10
CA THR A 255 12.50 9.67 25.19
C THR A 255 12.62 10.45 26.50
N LEU A 256 12.42 9.75 27.62
CA LEU A 256 12.82 10.28 28.92
C LEU A 256 14.35 10.19 29.02
N ALA A 257 14.99 11.23 29.55
CA ALA A 257 16.45 11.23 29.67
C ALA A 257 16.93 10.07 30.59
N PRO A 258 18.03 9.40 30.25
CA PRO A 258 18.51 8.23 31.02
C PRO A 258 18.89 8.56 32.48
N HIS A 259 19.13 9.83 32.79
CA HIS A 259 19.38 10.34 34.14
C HIS A 259 18.23 10.06 35.12
N PHE A 260 17.01 9.81 34.62
CA PHE A 260 15.85 9.44 35.43
C PHE A 260 15.84 7.94 35.82
N GLY A 261 16.87 7.17 35.45
CA GLY A 261 17.05 5.77 35.81
C GLY A 261 16.00 4.86 35.15
N ALA A 262 15.53 3.85 35.88
CA ALA A 262 14.67 2.79 35.36
C ALA A 262 13.37 3.27 34.67
N ALA A 263 12.91 4.50 34.94
CA ALA A 263 11.75 5.08 34.26
C ALA A 263 12.02 5.41 32.78
N ALA A 264 13.29 5.55 32.38
CA ALA A 264 13.72 5.83 31.01
C ALA A 264 14.01 4.57 30.18
N ASP A 265 13.98 3.39 30.80
CA ASP A 265 14.29 2.13 30.13
C ASP A 265 13.04 1.56 29.40
N PRO A 266 13.19 1.03 28.17
CA PRO A 266 12.12 0.33 27.47
C PRO A 266 11.78 -1.02 28.16
N PRO A 267 10.58 -1.60 27.93
CA PRO A 267 9.57 -1.18 26.98
C PRO A 267 8.75 0.02 27.45
N PHE A 268 8.46 0.94 26.52
CA PHE A 268 7.57 2.07 26.76
C PHE A 268 6.10 1.68 26.54
N ASN A 269 5.22 2.18 27.38
CA ASN A 269 3.78 2.01 27.20
C ASN A 269 3.30 2.77 25.95
N PRO A 270 2.69 2.09 24.95
CA PRO A 270 2.27 2.74 23.71
C PRO A 270 1.12 3.74 23.87
N GLU A 271 0.33 3.66 24.95
CA GLU A 271 -0.80 4.58 25.21
C GLU A 271 -0.37 5.82 26.00
N THR A 272 0.55 5.68 26.95
CA THR A 272 0.87 6.74 27.93
C THR A 272 2.26 7.33 27.78
N GLN A 273 3.21 6.63 27.15
CA GLN A 273 4.59 7.09 26.98
C GLN A 273 4.96 7.33 25.51
N ALA A 274 4.42 6.55 24.57
CA ALA A 274 4.61 6.77 23.13
C ALA A 274 3.61 7.78 22.54
N VAL A 275 3.41 8.92 23.23
CA VAL A 275 2.44 9.94 22.85
C VAL A 275 3.16 11.09 22.13
N PRO A 276 2.83 11.39 20.86
CA PRO A 276 3.44 12.50 20.14
C PRO A 276 3.06 13.86 20.73
N VAL A 277 4.06 14.73 20.86
CA VAL A 277 3.90 16.16 21.15
C VAL A 277 3.85 16.91 19.83
N ILE A 278 2.88 17.81 19.66
CA ILE A 278 2.65 18.54 18.39
C ILE A 278 2.76 20.06 18.48
N ALA A 279 2.63 20.64 19.68
CA ALA A 279 2.77 22.07 19.90
C ALA A 279 3.04 22.37 21.38
N PHE A 280 3.44 23.62 21.66
CA PHE A 280 3.51 24.18 23.00
C PHE A 280 2.82 25.55 23.00
N SER A 281 1.67 25.62 23.67
CA SER A 281 0.78 26.78 23.64
C SER A 281 0.33 27.08 25.07
N PRO A 282 1.10 27.90 25.82
CA PRO A 282 0.74 28.28 27.18
C PRO A 282 -0.41 29.27 27.14
N GLY A 283 -1.57 28.91 27.70
CA GLY A 283 -2.74 29.78 27.78
C GLY A 283 -4.03 29.12 27.32
N PRO A 284 -5.12 29.90 27.21
CA PRO A 284 -6.40 29.39 26.72
C PRO A 284 -6.30 28.98 25.25
N ASP A 285 -7.08 27.98 24.86
CA ASP A 285 -7.23 27.56 23.47
C ASP A 285 -7.83 28.69 22.62
N ALA A 286 -7.47 28.75 21.34
CA ALA A 286 -8.14 29.62 20.40
C ALA A 286 -9.62 29.25 20.28
N GLU A 287 -10.49 30.26 20.28
CA GLU A 287 -11.93 30.04 20.07
C GLU A 287 -12.22 29.75 18.58
N PRO A 288 -13.11 28.78 18.27
CA PRO A 288 -13.53 28.51 16.90
C PRO A 288 -14.45 29.62 16.38
N THR A 289 -14.30 29.96 15.11
CA THR A 289 -15.22 30.85 14.38
C THR A 289 -16.58 30.18 14.17
N GLU A 290 -17.62 30.97 13.86
CA GLU A 290 -18.97 30.45 13.56
C GLU A 290 -19.01 29.49 12.36
N LYS A 291 -18.05 29.58 11.44
CA LYS A 291 -17.90 28.62 10.34
C LYS A 291 -17.31 27.32 10.87
N GLU A 292 -16.17 27.38 11.56
CA GLU A 292 -15.47 26.21 12.11
C GLU A 292 -16.34 25.40 13.07
N LYS A 293 -17.22 26.07 13.84
CA LYS A 293 -18.23 25.42 14.70
C LYS A 293 -19.17 24.46 13.95
N LYS A 294 -19.30 24.59 12.63
CA LYS A 294 -20.12 23.69 11.78
C LYS A 294 -19.39 22.41 11.40
N SER A 295 -18.08 22.31 11.68
CA SER A 295 -17.32 21.10 11.40
C SER A 295 -17.76 19.94 12.30
N PRO A 296 -18.08 18.77 11.73
CA PRO A 296 -18.42 17.58 12.53
C PRO A 296 -17.23 17.06 13.37
N LEU A 297 -16.01 17.52 13.05
CA LEU A 297 -14.75 17.05 13.64
C LEU A 297 -14.27 17.86 14.85
N LEU A 298 -14.86 19.02 15.10
CA LEU A 298 -14.39 19.97 16.14
C LEU A 298 -14.38 19.38 17.55
N LYS A 299 -15.27 18.44 17.84
CA LYS A 299 -15.33 17.74 19.13
C LYS A 299 -14.27 16.63 19.29
N ASN A 300 -13.73 16.13 18.18
CA ASN A 300 -12.87 14.95 18.16
C ASN A 300 -11.38 15.30 18.10
N HIS A 301 -11.03 16.45 17.50
CA HIS A 301 -9.66 16.87 17.22
C HIS A 301 -9.44 18.31 17.73
N SER A 302 -8.19 18.70 18.00
CA SER A 302 -7.90 20.09 18.37
C SER A 302 -8.17 21.02 17.20
N LEU A 303 -8.58 22.26 17.48
CA LEU A 303 -8.87 23.26 16.45
C LEU A 303 -7.61 23.60 15.64
N GLU A 304 -6.45 23.69 16.29
CA GLU A 304 -5.16 23.93 15.63
C GLU A 304 -4.83 22.83 14.62
N LEU A 305 -5.02 21.56 14.99
CA LEU A 305 -4.82 20.43 14.07
C LEU A 305 -5.81 20.50 12.89
N LEU A 306 -7.08 20.80 13.15
CA LEU A 306 -8.07 20.91 12.07
C LEU A 306 -7.79 22.05 11.11
N ARG A 307 -7.34 23.21 11.61
CA ARG A 307 -6.91 24.34 10.77
C ARG A 307 -5.72 23.95 9.91
N TYR A 308 -4.72 23.30 10.49
CA TYR A 308 -3.54 22.84 9.77
C TYR A 308 -3.89 21.82 8.67
N ILE A 309 -4.75 20.85 8.99
CA ILE A 309 -5.25 19.86 8.03
C ILE A 309 -6.04 20.55 6.90
N ALA A 310 -6.90 21.51 7.25
CA ALA A 310 -7.70 22.25 6.29
C ALA A 310 -6.83 23.11 5.36
N GLU A 311 -5.75 23.72 5.88
CA GLU A 311 -4.75 24.45 5.11
C GLU A 311 -4.02 23.53 4.12
N LEU A 312 -3.50 22.39 4.57
CA LEU A 312 -2.87 21.40 3.68
C LEU A 312 -3.85 20.88 2.61
N ALA A 313 -5.11 20.75 2.97
CA ALA A 313 -6.18 20.33 2.08
C ALA A 313 -6.78 21.50 1.27
N ASP A 314 -6.32 22.74 1.40
CA ASP A 314 -6.88 23.92 0.73
C ASP A 314 -8.43 23.95 0.75
N VAL A 315 -9.01 23.84 1.95
CA VAL A 315 -10.45 23.87 2.23
C VAL A 315 -10.76 24.58 3.55
N GLY A 316 -12.03 24.87 3.81
CA GLY A 316 -12.50 25.27 5.13
C GLY A 316 -12.59 24.10 6.12
N VAL A 317 -12.39 24.37 7.42
CA VAL A 317 -12.53 23.37 8.50
C VAL A 317 -13.94 22.77 8.53
N GLU A 318 -14.97 23.54 8.19
CA GLU A 318 -16.37 23.11 8.10
C GLU A 318 -16.63 22.10 6.96
N GLU A 319 -15.74 22.04 5.99
CA GLU A 319 -15.84 21.13 4.84
C GLU A 319 -15.24 19.76 5.15
N LEU A 320 -14.38 19.64 6.16
CA LEU A 320 -13.82 18.38 6.63
C LEU A 320 -14.91 17.48 7.23
N VAL A 321 -14.96 16.22 6.81
CA VAL A 321 -15.96 15.23 7.26
C VAL A 321 -15.33 14.13 8.11
N GLN A 322 -14.25 13.54 7.64
CA GLN A 322 -13.51 12.47 8.30
C GLN A 322 -12.05 12.47 7.88
N LEU A 323 -11.21 11.89 8.75
CA LEU A 323 -9.76 11.85 8.63
C LEU A 323 -9.28 10.40 8.72
N ASP A 324 -8.34 10.04 7.86
CA ASP A 324 -7.64 8.75 7.85
C ASP A 324 -6.16 9.06 7.62
N LEU A 325 -5.47 9.37 8.72
CA LEU A 325 -4.16 10.01 8.74
C LEU A 325 -3.14 9.19 9.53
N ASP A 326 -1.91 9.23 9.04
CA ASP A 326 -0.75 8.50 9.55
C ASP A 326 0.28 9.51 10.04
N LEU A 327 0.92 9.18 11.16
CA LEU A 327 2.24 9.69 11.50
C LEU A 327 3.32 8.78 10.91
N PHE A 328 4.34 9.40 10.33
CA PHE A 328 5.43 8.73 9.63
C PHE A 328 6.73 9.55 9.74
N ASP A 329 7.88 8.90 9.60
CA ASP A 329 9.19 9.57 9.56
C ASP A 329 9.36 10.37 8.27
N VAL A 330 9.67 11.66 8.39
CA VAL A 330 9.94 12.58 7.27
C VAL A 330 11.39 12.53 6.79
N GLN A 331 12.27 11.80 7.49
CA GLN A 331 13.66 11.65 7.08
C GLN A 331 13.75 10.92 5.74
N ARG A 332 14.12 11.68 4.70
CA ARG A 332 14.30 11.16 3.33
C ARG A 332 15.25 9.96 3.29
N GLY A 333 15.01 9.05 2.35
CA GLY A 333 15.94 7.95 2.07
C GLY A 333 17.30 8.45 1.59
N THR A 334 18.33 7.62 1.71
CA THR A 334 19.70 7.97 1.32
C THR A 334 20.46 6.71 0.94
N LEU A 335 21.32 6.79 -0.08
CA LEU A 335 22.40 5.83 -0.24
C LEU A 335 23.40 5.99 0.91
N GLY A 336 24.05 4.89 1.31
CA GLY A 336 24.99 4.94 2.42
C GLY A 336 25.93 3.74 2.51
N GLY A 337 26.79 3.80 3.52
CA GLY A 337 28.02 3.01 3.57
C GLY A 337 29.18 3.74 2.90
N LEU A 338 30.43 3.35 3.18
CA LEU A 338 31.62 4.04 2.66
C LEU A 338 31.72 4.05 1.12
N LYS A 339 30.94 3.19 0.45
CA LYS A 339 30.93 3.02 -1.01
C LYS A 339 29.53 3.07 -1.60
N ASP A 340 28.55 3.57 -0.84
CA ASP A 340 27.13 3.57 -1.25
C ASP A 340 26.62 2.15 -1.57
N ASP A 341 27.04 1.16 -0.78
CA ASP A 341 26.62 -0.24 -0.93
C ASP A 341 25.18 -0.49 -0.43
N PHE A 342 24.59 0.47 0.30
CA PHE A 342 23.28 0.34 0.93
C PHE A 342 22.33 1.48 0.56
N LEU A 343 21.03 1.17 0.66
CA LEU A 343 19.93 2.14 0.65
C LEU A 343 19.28 2.14 2.03
N TYR A 344 19.20 3.31 2.68
CA TYR A 344 18.50 3.51 3.94
C TYR A 344 17.22 4.28 3.70
N ALA A 345 16.07 3.72 4.05
CA ALA A 345 14.77 4.37 3.83
C ALA A 345 13.73 3.93 4.86
N PRO A 346 12.72 4.76 5.14
CA PRO A 346 11.54 4.33 5.88
C PRO A 346 10.62 3.50 4.98
N ARG A 347 9.79 2.62 5.58
CA ARG A 347 8.68 1.93 4.90
C ARG A 347 9.14 1.11 3.69
N ILE A 348 10.29 0.43 3.82
CA ILE A 348 10.79 -0.49 2.80
C ILE A 348 9.82 -1.66 2.63
N ASP A 349 9.36 -2.18 3.76
CA ASP A 349 8.35 -3.22 3.87
C ASP A 349 6.93 -2.71 3.55
N ASP A 350 6.24 -3.20 2.53
CA ASP A 350 6.74 -3.95 1.34
C ASP A 350 6.67 -3.08 0.07
N ARG A 351 6.80 -1.77 0.27
CA ARG A 351 6.78 -0.80 -0.83
C ARG A 351 7.91 -1.03 -1.82
N ILE A 352 9.00 -1.67 -1.42
CA ILE A 352 10.12 -1.97 -2.32
C ILE A 352 9.77 -3.04 -3.34
N CYS A 353 9.11 -4.15 -2.96
CA CYS A 353 8.67 -5.15 -3.91
C CYS A 353 7.48 -4.63 -4.72
N SER A 354 6.52 -3.93 -4.08
CA SER A 354 5.42 -3.25 -4.77
C SER A 354 5.92 -2.30 -5.87
N TYR A 355 6.92 -1.46 -5.56
CA TYR A 355 7.54 -0.56 -6.53
C TYR A 355 8.19 -1.35 -7.66
N SER A 356 9.02 -2.34 -7.31
CA SER A 356 9.76 -3.12 -8.29
C SER A 356 8.83 -3.89 -9.24
N ALA A 357 7.74 -4.46 -8.73
CA ALA A 357 6.75 -5.20 -9.50
C ALA A 357 5.98 -4.32 -10.49
N ILE A 358 5.53 -3.12 -10.07
CA ILE A 358 4.86 -2.18 -10.98
C ILE A 358 5.81 -1.72 -12.09
N PHE A 359 7.04 -1.35 -11.76
CA PHE A 359 8.02 -0.93 -12.77
C PHE A 359 8.38 -2.07 -13.72
N ALA A 360 8.48 -3.31 -13.24
CA ALA A 360 8.66 -4.49 -14.08
C ALA A 360 7.48 -4.70 -15.05
N LEU A 361 6.23 -4.55 -14.58
CA LEU A 361 5.05 -4.65 -15.44
C LEU A 361 5.04 -3.53 -16.49
N LEU A 362 5.45 -2.31 -16.12
CA LEU A 362 5.57 -1.19 -17.05
C LEU A 362 6.63 -1.48 -18.13
N GLU A 363 7.83 -1.91 -17.75
CA GLU A 363 8.90 -2.28 -18.72
C GLU A 363 8.48 -3.44 -19.63
N PHE A 364 7.77 -4.44 -19.09
CA PHE A 364 7.20 -5.52 -19.88
C PHE A 364 6.18 -4.99 -20.92
N ALA A 365 5.36 -4.02 -20.53
CA ALA A 365 4.31 -3.43 -21.35
C ALA A 365 4.79 -2.35 -22.34
N GLU A 366 6.07 -1.94 -22.32
CA GLU A 366 6.62 -0.98 -23.31
C GLU A 366 6.69 -1.57 -24.73
N LYS A 367 6.73 -2.91 -24.84
CA LYS A 367 6.60 -3.63 -26.11
C LYS A 367 5.13 -3.98 -26.36
N PRO A 368 4.74 -4.31 -27.62
CA PRO A 368 3.42 -4.88 -27.86
C PRO A 368 3.18 -6.04 -26.90
N ILE A 369 2.04 -6.00 -26.20
CA ILE A 369 1.69 -7.03 -25.21
C ILE A 369 1.79 -8.39 -25.91
N PRO A 370 2.61 -9.34 -25.43
CA PRO A 370 2.75 -10.64 -26.06
C PRO A 370 1.39 -11.30 -26.27
N LYS A 371 1.17 -11.84 -27.47
CA LYS A 371 -0.07 -12.55 -27.79
C LYS A 371 -0.25 -13.71 -26.83
N GLY A 372 -1.49 -13.95 -26.42
CA GLY A 372 -1.81 -15.03 -25.50
C GLY A 372 -1.39 -14.79 -24.04
N SER A 373 -0.80 -13.65 -23.68
CA SER A 373 -0.37 -13.36 -22.31
C SER A 373 -1.46 -12.70 -21.46
N PHE A 374 -1.44 -12.98 -20.16
CA PHE A 374 -2.21 -12.23 -19.17
C PHE A 374 -1.36 -12.09 -17.91
N ASN A 375 -0.89 -10.89 -17.65
CA ASN A 375 0.03 -10.60 -16.54
C ASN A 375 -0.58 -9.57 -15.60
N GLN A 376 -0.42 -9.75 -14.30
CA GLN A 376 -1.03 -8.91 -13.27
C GLN A 376 -0.01 -8.51 -12.20
N VAL A 377 -0.15 -7.29 -11.67
CA VAL A 377 0.46 -6.86 -10.41
C VAL A 377 -0.65 -6.41 -9.46
N LEU A 378 -0.70 -7.01 -8.28
CA LEU A 378 -1.69 -6.72 -7.24
C LEU A 378 -0.99 -6.14 -6.03
N LEU A 379 -1.40 -4.95 -5.60
CA LEU A 379 -0.90 -4.28 -4.40
C LEU A 379 -2.00 -4.28 -3.34
N TYR A 380 -1.83 -5.12 -2.32
CA TYR A 380 -2.77 -5.23 -1.20
C TYR A 380 -2.48 -4.21 -0.11
N ASP A 381 -3.49 -3.94 0.72
CA ASP A 381 -3.40 -3.19 1.96
C ASP A 381 -3.57 -4.18 3.12
N ASN A 382 -3.17 -3.81 4.34
CA ASN A 382 -3.47 -4.57 5.54
C ASN A 382 -2.81 -5.95 5.66
N GLU A 383 -1.69 -6.19 4.98
CA GLU A 383 -0.87 -7.38 5.24
C GLU A 383 -0.44 -7.40 6.71
N GLU A 384 0.05 -6.26 7.19
CA GLU A 384 0.68 -6.06 8.50
C GLU A 384 -0.26 -6.31 9.69
N ILE A 385 -1.57 -6.43 9.41
CA ILE A 385 -2.62 -6.74 10.38
C ILE A 385 -3.40 -8.02 10.04
N GLY A 386 -2.83 -8.88 9.17
CA GLY A 386 -3.30 -10.24 8.88
C GLY A 386 -4.15 -10.40 7.62
N SER A 387 -4.20 -9.39 6.73
CA SER A 387 -4.88 -9.40 5.42
C SER A 387 -6.40 -9.64 5.41
N LEU A 388 -7.05 -9.81 6.57
CA LEU A 388 -8.48 -10.12 6.68
C LEU A 388 -9.36 -8.86 6.60
N THR A 389 -9.25 -8.13 5.48
CA THR A 389 -10.07 -6.96 5.18
C THR A 389 -10.50 -6.99 3.72
N ARG A 390 -11.48 -6.16 3.33
CA ARG A 390 -11.93 -6.10 1.93
C ARG A 390 -10.87 -5.60 0.94
N GLN A 391 -9.78 -5.03 1.43
CA GLN A 391 -8.67 -4.51 0.62
C GLN A 391 -7.34 -5.25 0.87
N GLY A 392 -7.34 -6.26 1.74
CA GLY A 392 -6.18 -7.13 1.96
C GLY A 392 -6.18 -8.38 1.10
N ALA A 393 -5.14 -9.20 1.24
CA ALA A 393 -4.96 -10.37 0.39
C ALA A 393 -6.03 -11.47 0.58
N LYS A 394 -6.72 -11.49 1.73
CA LYS A 394 -7.89 -12.36 1.95
C LYS A 394 -9.18 -11.78 1.38
N SER A 395 -9.07 -10.75 0.54
CA SER A 395 -10.17 -10.20 -0.24
C SER A 395 -10.25 -10.86 -1.61
N THR A 396 -11.29 -10.50 -2.37
CA THR A 396 -11.57 -11.08 -3.67
C THR A 396 -10.88 -10.40 -4.85
N LEU A 397 -9.91 -9.49 -4.67
CA LEU A 397 -9.41 -8.69 -5.80
C LEU A 397 -8.84 -9.55 -6.95
N ILE A 398 -7.97 -10.52 -6.64
CA ILE A 398 -7.35 -11.42 -7.63
C ILE A 398 -8.39 -12.23 -8.42
N ASN A 399 -9.34 -12.82 -7.69
CA ASN A 399 -10.45 -13.57 -8.26
C ASN A 399 -11.33 -12.65 -9.11
N SER A 400 -11.68 -11.47 -8.58
CA SER A 400 -12.54 -10.52 -9.25
C SER A 400 -11.95 -10.02 -10.57
N ILE A 401 -10.64 -9.72 -10.64
CA ILE A 401 -10.02 -9.30 -11.91
C ILE A 401 -10.07 -10.45 -12.92
N THR A 402 -9.64 -11.64 -12.52
CA THR A 402 -9.56 -12.81 -13.41
C THR A 402 -10.94 -13.24 -13.90
N GLU A 403 -11.93 -13.35 -13.01
CA GLU A 403 -13.32 -13.69 -13.33
C GLU A 403 -13.95 -12.68 -14.29
N ARG A 404 -13.68 -11.39 -14.10
CA ARG A 404 -14.25 -10.33 -14.94
C ARG A 404 -13.62 -10.28 -16.32
N VAL A 405 -12.32 -10.54 -16.43
CA VAL A 405 -11.65 -10.72 -17.73
C VAL A 405 -12.23 -11.93 -18.46
N ILE A 406 -12.38 -13.07 -17.77
CA ILE A 406 -12.97 -14.27 -18.37
C ILE A 406 -14.42 -14.02 -18.81
N SER A 407 -15.24 -13.40 -17.95
CA SER A 407 -16.65 -13.12 -18.25
C SER A 407 -16.85 -12.12 -19.40
N ALA A 408 -15.87 -11.23 -19.64
CA ALA A 408 -15.90 -10.33 -20.79
C ALA A 408 -15.55 -11.04 -22.12
N LEU A 409 -14.79 -12.14 -22.07
CA LEU A 409 -14.27 -12.83 -23.25
C LEU A 409 -15.00 -14.15 -23.55
N TYR A 410 -15.67 -14.76 -22.57
CA TYR A 410 -16.25 -16.10 -22.65
C TYR A 410 -17.61 -16.22 -21.95
N GLU A 411 -18.51 -17.05 -22.49
CA GLU A 411 -19.88 -17.24 -21.97
C GLU A 411 -19.95 -18.16 -20.72
N ASP A 412 -19.03 -19.12 -20.55
CA ASP A 412 -18.94 -20.01 -19.37
C ASP A 412 -17.82 -19.58 -18.43
N SER A 413 -18.12 -18.79 -17.40
CA SER A 413 -17.08 -18.09 -16.62
C SER A 413 -16.52 -18.86 -15.41
N GLU A 414 -17.33 -19.70 -14.75
CA GLU A 414 -16.90 -20.28 -13.46
C GLU A 414 -15.89 -21.42 -13.64
N SER A 415 -16.16 -22.35 -14.57
CA SER A 415 -15.25 -23.47 -14.84
C SER A 415 -13.92 -22.96 -15.42
N LEU A 416 -13.99 -22.00 -16.34
CA LEU A 416 -12.81 -21.40 -16.97
C LEU A 416 -11.93 -20.64 -15.98
N THR A 417 -12.50 -20.03 -14.94
CA THR A 417 -11.71 -19.38 -13.88
C THR A 417 -10.84 -20.39 -13.14
N LYS A 418 -11.37 -21.58 -12.83
CA LYS A 418 -10.62 -22.66 -12.16
C LYS A 418 -9.51 -23.19 -13.07
N VAL A 419 -9.79 -23.37 -14.36
CA VAL A 419 -8.78 -23.75 -15.37
C VAL A 419 -7.68 -22.70 -15.48
N SER A 420 -8.05 -21.42 -15.46
CA SER A 420 -7.09 -20.31 -15.49
C SER A 420 -6.14 -20.36 -14.31
N PHE A 421 -6.66 -20.46 -13.08
CA PHE A 421 -5.80 -20.49 -11.90
C PHE A 421 -4.95 -21.76 -11.82
N ALA A 422 -5.45 -22.92 -12.23
CA ALA A 422 -4.63 -24.14 -12.31
C ALA A 422 -3.42 -23.99 -13.26
N ASN A 423 -3.54 -23.15 -14.30
CA ASN A 423 -2.46 -22.84 -15.24
C ASN A 423 -1.68 -21.57 -14.87
N SER A 424 -1.99 -20.91 -13.75
CA SER A 424 -1.36 -19.65 -13.35
C SER A 424 -0.18 -19.86 -12.41
N ILE A 425 0.76 -18.91 -12.42
CA ILE A 425 1.84 -18.79 -11.43
C ILE A 425 1.69 -17.47 -10.71
N VAL A 426 1.74 -17.52 -9.38
CA VAL A 426 1.74 -16.35 -8.52
C VAL A 426 3.09 -16.21 -7.84
N LEU A 427 3.73 -15.06 -7.98
CA LEU A 427 4.81 -14.63 -7.09
C LEU A 427 4.18 -13.81 -5.96
N SER A 428 4.22 -14.34 -4.74
CA SER A 428 3.98 -13.59 -3.51
C SER A 428 5.26 -12.85 -3.18
N ALA A 429 5.36 -11.62 -3.68
CA ALA A 429 6.53 -10.79 -3.58
C ALA A 429 6.44 -9.94 -2.31
N ASP A 430 7.22 -10.32 -1.31
CA ASP A 430 7.31 -9.68 0.00
C ASP A 430 8.79 -9.65 0.43
N VAL A 431 9.17 -8.61 1.17
CA VAL A 431 10.54 -8.45 1.65
C VAL A 431 10.99 -9.65 2.50
N THR A 432 12.26 -10.03 2.36
CA THR A 432 12.88 -11.07 3.19
C THR A 432 13.96 -10.48 4.09
N HIS A 433 14.67 -11.31 4.85
CA HIS A 433 15.67 -10.84 5.81
C HIS A 433 17.10 -11.00 5.27
N LEU A 434 17.80 -9.87 5.11
CA LEU A 434 19.26 -9.86 4.93
C LEU A 434 19.95 -10.39 6.18
N LEU A 435 21.09 -11.04 6.00
CA LEU A 435 21.97 -11.43 7.09
C LEU A 435 22.40 -10.18 7.89
N ASN A 436 21.95 -10.10 9.14
CA ASN A 436 22.50 -9.14 10.09
C ASN A 436 23.79 -9.72 10.70
N PRO A 437 24.97 -9.14 10.39
CA PRO A 437 26.24 -9.73 10.79
C PRO A 437 26.45 -9.78 12.31
N THR A 438 25.85 -8.86 13.08
CA THR A 438 25.98 -8.85 14.54
C THR A 438 25.07 -9.88 15.22
N TYR A 439 24.13 -10.48 14.48
CA TYR A 439 23.22 -11.52 14.94
C TYR A 439 23.35 -12.80 14.10
N LYS A 440 24.53 -13.05 13.51
CA LYS A 440 24.76 -14.20 12.61
C LYS A 440 24.30 -15.55 13.19
N GLY A 441 24.39 -15.73 14.50
CA GLY A 441 23.92 -16.94 15.19
C GLY A 441 22.43 -17.24 15.06
N GLU A 442 21.61 -16.24 14.71
CA GLU A 442 20.16 -16.36 14.53
C GLU A 442 19.76 -16.81 13.11
N TYR A 443 20.70 -16.78 12.15
CA TYR A 443 20.44 -17.14 10.75
C TYR A 443 20.79 -18.61 10.49
N LEU A 444 20.00 -19.27 9.64
CA LEU A 444 20.27 -20.64 9.21
C LEU A 444 21.43 -20.65 8.21
N GLU A 445 22.43 -21.48 8.47
CA GLU A 445 23.58 -21.62 7.57
C GLU A 445 23.13 -21.96 6.15
N HIS A 446 23.70 -21.29 5.15
CA HIS A 446 23.34 -21.38 3.72
C HIS A 446 21.95 -20.87 3.31
N HIS A 447 21.14 -20.35 4.24
CA HIS A 447 19.76 -19.90 3.95
C HIS A 447 19.54 -18.46 4.46
N TYR A 448 20.40 -17.56 4.03
CA TYR A 448 20.26 -16.12 4.26
C TYR A 448 20.70 -15.35 3.01
N ALA A 449 20.15 -14.15 2.86
CA ALA A 449 20.48 -13.25 1.78
C ALA A 449 21.58 -12.25 2.17
N LEU A 450 22.30 -11.77 1.15
CA LEU A 450 23.29 -10.70 1.19
C LEU A 450 22.85 -9.57 0.25
N PRO A 451 23.27 -8.32 0.51
CA PRO A 451 22.86 -7.17 -0.29
C PRO A 451 23.49 -7.21 -1.68
N ASN A 452 22.80 -6.64 -2.67
CA ASN A 452 23.28 -6.41 -4.04
C ASN A 452 23.57 -7.70 -4.84
N ILE A 453 22.91 -8.81 -4.53
CA ILE A 453 23.06 -10.07 -5.27
C ILE A 453 21.84 -10.34 -6.15
N GLY A 454 20.64 -10.32 -5.58
CA GLY A 454 19.39 -10.56 -6.31
C GLY A 454 18.26 -11.04 -5.40
N ILE A 455 17.15 -11.42 -6.02
CA ILE A 455 15.92 -11.84 -5.33
C ILE A 455 16.17 -13.05 -4.42
N THR A 456 15.49 -13.03 -3.29
CA THR A 456 15.58 -14.07 -2.26
C THR A 456 14.28 -14.86 -2.21
N ILE A 457 14.37 -16.17 -2.39
CA ILE A 457 13.22 -17.08 -2.29
C ILE A 457 13.00 -17.42 -0.81
N ALA A 458 11.77 -17.24 -0.35
CA ALA A 458 11.37 -17.55 1.01
C ALA A 458 10.85 -18.99 1.08
N LEU A 459 11.46 -19.79 1.95
CA LEU A 459 11.18 -21.20 2.11
C LEU A 459 10.75 -21.46 3.56
N ASP A 460 9.60 -22.13 3.73
CA ASP A 460 9.17 -22.61 5.05
C ASP A 460 8.35 -23.90 4.93
N PRO A 461 8.74 -24.99 5.61
CA PRO A 461 8.04 -26.27 5.51
C PRO A 461 6.75 -26.34 6.34
N ASN A 462 6.38 -25.29 7.08
CA ASN A 462 5.23 -25.27 8.00
C ASN A 462 4.11 -24.33 7.53
N GLY A 463 4.13 -23.91 6.26
CA GLY A 463 3.04 -23.14 5.64
C GLY A 463 3.02 -21.66 6.01
N HIS A 464 4.12 -21.11 6.54
CA HIS A 464 4.28 -19.64 6.62
C HIS A 464 4.50 -19.02 5.24
N MET A 465 5.11 -19.80 4.33
CA MET A 465 5.31 -19.51 2.91
C MET A 465 4.58 -20.58 2.09
N ALA A 466 4.13 -20.22 0.89
CA ALA A 466 3.46 -21.10 -0.07
C ALA A 466 4.43 -21.79 -1.04
N THR A 467 5.71 -21.39 -1.05
CA THR A 467 6.73 -21.94 -1.95
C THR A 467 6.82 -23.47 -1.85
N ASP A 468 6.59 -24.15 -2.97
CA ASP A 468 6.77 -25.60 -3.13
C ASP A 468 7.99 -25.94 -4.01
N SER A 469 8.30 -27.22 -4.15
CA SER A 469 9.47 -27.66 -4.93
C SER A 469 9.37 -27.39 -6.43
N VAL A 470 8.15 -27.35 -6.98
CA VAL A 470 7.94 -27.10 -8.42
C VAL A 470 8.08 -25.61 -8.71
N GLY A 471 7.50 -24.75 -7.87
CA GLY A 471 7.63 -23.31 -7.94
C GLY A 471 9.08 -22.85 -7.72
N LEU A 472 9.80 -23.49 -6.79
CA LEU A 472 11.22 -23.27 -6.61
C LEU A 472 12.01 -23.57 -7.91
N ALA A 473 11.82 -24.75 -8.49
CA ALA A 473 12.49 -25.14 -9.73
C ALA A 473 12.12 -24.22 -10.91
N LEU A 474 10.87 -23.75 -10.99
CA LEU A 474 10.42 -22.80 -12.00
C LEU A 474 11.15 -21.47 -11.88
N VAL A 475 11.24 -20.90 -10.67
CA VAL A 475 11.93 -19.63 -10.45
C VAL A 475 13.43 -19.74 -10.70
N GLU A 476 14.05 -20.85 -10.31
CA GLU A 476 15.44 -21.14 -10.62
C GLU A 476 15.71 -21.25 -12.13
N GLU A 477 14.80 -21.86 -12.87
CA GLU A 477 14.92 -21.98 -14.33
C GLU A 477 14.74 -20.62 -15.03
N ILE A 478 13.79 -19.79 -14.59
CA ILE A 478 13.65 -18.40 -15.08
C ILE A 478 14.95 -17.63 -14.84
N ALA A 479 15.52 -17.71 -13.63
CA ALA A 479 16.77 -17.04 -13.32
C ALA A 479 17.94 -17.58 -14.15
N ARG A 480 18.02 -18.91 -14.37
CA ARG A 480 19.06 -19.54 -15.20
C ARG A 480 19.00 -19.05 -16.64
N LEU A 481 17.81 -18.86 -17.21
CA LEU A 481 17.64 -18.35 -18.57
C LEU A 481 18.10 -16.89 -18.73
N ASN A 482 18.01 -16.11 -17.65
CA ASN A 482 18.29 -14.67 -17.65
C ASN A 482 19.61 -14.28 -16.95
N ASP A 483 20.37 -15.25 -16.46
CA ASP A 483 21.58 -15.07 -15.63
C ASP A 483 21.34 -14.29 -14.32
N ASP A 484 20.09 -14.25 -13.84
CA ASP A 484 19.75 -13.68 -12.54
C ASP A 484 20.38 -14.50 -11.41
N LYS A 485 20.78 -13.83 -10.33
CA LYS A 485 21.23 -14.50 -9.11
C LYS A 485 20.07 -14.59 -8.13
N LEU A 486 19.84 -15.80 -7.64
CA LEU A 486 18.86 -16.07 -6.60
C LEU A 486 19.57 -16.39 -5.28
N GLN A 487 18.88 -16.08 -4.19
CA GLN A 487 19.29 -16.38 -2.83
C GLN A 487 18.16 -17.14 -2.15
N TYR A 488 18.46 -17.80 -1.03
CA TYR A 488 17.44 -18.45 -0.21
C TYR A 488 17.38 -17.84 1.16
N PHE A 489 16.16 -17.79 1.71
CA PHE A 489 15.91 -17.49 3.10
C PHE A 489 15.04 -18.58 3.71
N GLN A 490 15.49 -19.13 4.83
CA GLN A 490 14.70 -20.00 5.68
C GLN A 490 15.13 -19.82 7.14
N ILE A 491 14.15 -19.83 8.04
CA ILE A 491 14.43 -19.74 9.48
C ILE A 491 15.10 -21.00 10.02
N LYS A 492 15.83 -20.89 11.15
CA LYS A 492 16.34 -22.05 11.88
C LYS A 492 15.21 -22.87 12.48
N ASN A 493 15.43 -24.17 12.64
CA ASN A 493 14.54 -25.02 13.44
C ASN A 493 14.41 -24.46 14.87
N GLY A 494 13.17 -24.28 15.34
CA GLY A 494 12.86 -23.72 16.65
C GLY A 494 12.80 -22.18 16.71
N ALA A 495 13.12 -21.47 15.62
CA ALA A 495 12.85 -20.05 15.48
C ALA A 495 11.39 -19.80 15.04
N ARG A 496 10.93 -18.56 15.12
CA ARG A 496 9.61 -18.13 14.65
C ARG A 496 9.76 -17.47 13.26
N SER A 497 8.86 -17.81 12.34
CA SER A 497 8.71 -17.12 11.05
C SER A 497 7.61 -16.05 11.14
N GLY A 498 7.76 -14.99 10.34
CA GLY A 498 6.61 -14.19 9.91
C GLY A 498 5.71 -14.98 8.95
N GLY A 499 4.62 -14.39 8.51
CA GLY A 499 3.82 -14.88 7.39
C GLY A 499 3.81 -13.83 6.28
N THR A 500 3.22 -14.17 5.15
CA THR A 500 3.02 -13.27 4.00
C THR A 500 1.59 -13.42 3.47
N ILE A 501 1.30 -12.75 2.36
CA ILE A 501 0.06 -12.95 1.60
C ILE A 501 0.01 -14.29 0.83
N GLY A 502 1.15 -14.95 0.62
CA GLY A 502 1.30 -16.11 -0.28
C GLY A 502 0.36 -17.27 0.03
N PRO A 503 0.36 -17.81 1.26
CA PRO A 503 -0.56 -18.88 1.65
C PRO A 503 -2.04 -18.51 1.47
N SER A 504 -2.38 -17.23 1.68
CA SER A 504 -3.76 -16.74 1.49
C SER A 504 -4.15 -16.76 0.02
N ILE A 505 -3.30 -16.21 -0.87
CA ILE A 505 -3.55 -16.21 -2.30
C ILE A 505 -3.61 -17.64 -2.86
N SER A 506 -2.68 -18.50 -2.45
CA SER A 506 -2.66 -19.90 -2.87
C SER A 506 -3.95 -20.63 -2.48
N THR A 507 -4.45 -20.41 -1.27
CA THR A 507 -5.69 -21.03 -0.79
C THR A 507 -6.93 -20.52 -1.53
N GLU A 508 -7.00 -19.21 -1.80
CA GLU A 508 -8.18 -18.60 -2.43
C GLU A 508 -8.26 -18.84 -3.94
N THR A 509 -7.13 -19.05 -4.62
CA THR A 509 -7.07 -19.25 -6.07
C THR A 509 -6.87 -20.71 -6.47
N GLY A 510 -6.19 -21.50 -5.63
CA GLY A 510 -5.65 -22.81 -6.00
C GLY A 510 -4.44 -22.75 -6.94
N ALA A 511 -3.96 -21.55 -7.28
CA ALA A 511 -2.78 -21.38 -8.14
C ALA A 511 -1.49 -21.66 -7.35
N ARG A 512 -0.50 -22.21 -8.05
CA ARG A 512 0.85 -22.37 -7.49
C ARG A 512 1.43 -20.99 -7.16
N THR A 513 1.85 -20.83 -5.92
CA THR A 513 2.32 -19.56 -5.37
C THR A 513 3.74 -19.72 -4.84
N ILE A 514 4.64 -18.81 -5.18
CA ILE A 514 6.03 -18.78 -4.72
C ILE A 514 6.25 -17.51 -3.91
N ASP A 515 6.65 -17.66 -2.66
CA ASP A 515 7.08 -16.54 -1.81
C ASP A 515 8.55 -16.22 -2.06
N LEU A 516 8.81 -14.95 -2.36
CA LEU A 516 10.14 -14.42 -2.62
C LEU A 516 10.13 -12.90 -2.45
N GLY A 517 11.28 -12.27 -2.48
CA GLY A 517 11.36 -10.82 -2.62
C GLY A 517 12.71 -10.24 -2.29
N ILE A 518 12.73 -8.92 -2.17
CA ILE A 518 13.97 -8.16 -1.92
C ILE A 518 14.30 -8.26 -0.43
N ALA A 519 15.51 -8.71 -0.12
CA ALA A 519 15.94 -8.83 1.27
C ALA A 519 16.26 -7.45 1.88
N GLN A 520 15.93 -7.26 3.16
CA GLN A 520 16.27 -6.07 3.93
C GLN A 520 16.81 -6.38 5.33
N LEU A 521 17.55 -5.43 5.89
CA LEU A 521 17.88 -5.34 7.30
C LEU A 521 16.83 -4.50 8.03
N SER A 522 16.60 -4.82 9.30
CA SER A 522 15.75 -4.02 10.19
C SER A 522 14.30 -3.89 9.70
N MET A 523 13.74 -4.97 9.17
CA MET A 523 12.30 -5.09 8.86
C MET A 523 11.45 -4.63 10.05
N HIS A 524 10.36 -3.91 9.77
CA HIS A 524 9.49 -3.22 10.75
C HIS A 524 10.14 -2.11 11.60
N SER A 525 11.40 -1.72 11.33
CA SER A 525 11.96 -0.46 11.84
C SER A 525 11.29 0.73 11.17
N ILE A 526 11.24 1.88 11.85
CA ILE A 526 10.81 3.14 11.22
C ILE A 526 11.74 3.55 10.07
N ARG A 527 13.00 3.08 10.10
CA ARG A 527 14.02 3.25 9.05
C ARG A 527 14.81 1.96 8.90
N ALA A 528 14.65 1.30 7.76
CA ALA A 528 15.26 0.03 7.40
C ALA A 528 16.41 0.23 6.40
N ALA A 529 17.05 -0.86 5.98
CA ALA A 529 18.14 -0.84 5.01
C ALA A 529 18.09 -2.02 4.03
N THR A 530 18.52 -1.82 2.80
CA THR A 530 18.74 -2.90 1.79
C THR A 530 19.99 -2.59 0.97
N GLY A 531 20.39 -3.43 0.01
CA GLY A 531 21.49 -3.11 -0.91
C GLY A 531 21.11 -2.00 -1.88
N SER A 532 22.06 -1.14 -2.24
CA SER A 532 21.83 -0.02 -3.18
C SER A 532 21.48 -0.45 -4.60
N LYS A 533 21.62 -1.73 -4.96
CA LYS A 533 21.23 -2.28 -6.26
C LYS A 533 19.96 -3.12 -6.22
N ASP A 534 19.49 -3.50 -5.03
CA ASP A 534 18.46 -4.53 -4.90
C ASP A 534 17.09 -4.09 -5.46
N VAL A 535 16.80 -2.78 -5.51
CA VAL A 535 15.61 -2.27 -6.21
C VAL A 535 15.64 -2.63 -7.69
N GLY A 536 16.74 -2.28 -8.38
CA GLY A 536 16.87 -2.53 -9.82
C GLY A 536 16.99 -4.03 -10.15
N LEU A 537 17.66 -4.80 -9.29
CA LEU A 537 17.71 -6.28 -9.41
C LEU A 537 16.32 -6.90 -9.26
N GLY A 538 15.49 -6.37 -8.36
CA GLY A 538 14.10 -6.80 -8.21
C GLY A 538 13.25 -6.47 -9.44
N VAL A 539 13.37 -5.25 -9.99
CA VAL A 539 12.70 -4.87 -11.25
C VAL A 539 13.10 -5.81 -12.39
N GLU A 540 14.39 -6.09 -12.52
CA GLU A 540 14.95 -6.95 -13.56
C GLU A 540 14.39 -8.38 -13.48
N PHE A 541 14.48 -9.01 -12.30
CA PHE A 541 13.93 -10.35 -12.09
C PHE A 541 12.41 -10.43 -12.33
N PHE A 542 11.64 -9.47 -11.81
CA PHE A 542 10.19 -9.47 -12.02
C PHE A 542 9.80 -9.26 -13.50
N LYS A 543 10.60 -8.52 -14.26
CA LYS A 543 10.40 -8.39 -15.71
C LYS A 543 10.70 -9.72 -16.42
N HIS A 544 11.79 -10.38 -16.07
CA HIS A 544 12.13 -11.71 -16.61
C HIS A 544 11.04 -12.74 -16.30
N PHE A 545 10.46 -12.70 -15.09
CA PHE A 545 9.27 -13.48 -14.78
C PHE A 545 8.14 -13.23 -15.78
N PHE A 546 7.73 -11.98 -15.99
CA PHE A 546 6.64 -11.68 -16.96
C PHE A 546 6.95 -12.10 -18.40
N GLN A 547 8.22 -12.14 -18.78
CA GLN A 547 8.67 -12.55 -20.12
C GLN A 547 8.62 -14.07 -20.30
N ASP A 548 9.07 -14.84 -19.30
CA ASP A 548 9.43 -16.24 -19.51
C ASP A 548 8.58 -17.25 -18.73
N TRP A 549 7.81 -16.81 -17.72
CA TRP A 549 7.12 -17.73 -16.79
C TRP A 549 6.28 -18.79 -17.51
N ARG A 550 5.55 -18.41 -18.57
CA ARG A 550 4.65 -19.32 -19.30
C ARG A 550 5.45 -20.39 -20.04
N GLY A 551 6.48 -19.98 -20.79
CA GLY A 551 7.32 -20.89 -21.56
C GLY A 551 8.10 -21.85 -20.66
N VAL A 552 8.57 -21.37 -19.51
CA VAL A 552 9.19 -22.22 -18.50
C VAL A 552 8.17 -23.18 -17.90
N TYR A 553 6.99 -22.71 -17.51
CA TYR A 553 5.98 -23.55 -16.86
C TYR A 553 5.41 -24.64 -17.79
N ASP A 554 5.36 -24.39 -19.10
CA ASP A 554 4.97 -25.41 -20.09
C ASP A 554 5.90 -26.64 -20.08
N SER A 555 7.14 -26.50 -19.63
CA SER A 555 8.09 -27.62 -19.52
C SER A 555 7.80 -28.57 -18.35
N PHE A 556 6.92 -28.16 -17.41
CA PHE A 556 6.55 -28.95 -16.23
C PHE A 556 5.34 -29.86 -16.46
N GLY A 557 4.57 -29.66 -17.53
CA GLY A 557 3.39 -30.47 -17.84
C GLY A 557 2.29 -30.32 -16.77
N ASP A 558 1.77 -31.45 -16.28
CA ASP A 558 0.67 -31.49 -15.28
C ASP A 558 1.14 -31.33 -13.82
N LEU A 559 2.41 -30.97 -13.58
CA LEU A 559 3.00 -30.86 -12.23
C LEU A 559 2.49 -29.67 -11.42
#